data_AF-A0A4R5MF51-F1
#
_entry.id   AF-A0A4R5MF51-F1
#
_cell.length_a   1.000
_cell.length_b   1.000
_cell.length_c   1.000
_cell.angle_alpha   90.00
_cell.angle_beta   90.00
_cell.angle_gamma   90.00
#
_symmetry.space_group_name_H-M   'P 1'
#
loop_
_entity.id
_entity.type
_entity.pdbx_description
1 polymer ?
#
loop_
_entity_poly.entity_id
_entity_poly.type
_entity_poly.pdbx_seq_one_letter_code
_entity_poly.pdbx_strand_id
1 'polypeptide(L)'
;MIKPTIGRIVWFHPEQSYPHLVQHDKTQPLAAIVTYVWSDTLVNLSVFDQDGKQYAATSVFLHQGDESVMTNGPYAEWMPYQKGQAAKTEALEAAKGNA
;
A
#
# COMPACT_ATOMS: atom_id res chain seq x y z
N MET A 1 -3.82 -3.98 12.38
CA MET A 1 -2.99 -2.98 11.65
C MET A 1 -1.74 -3.68 11.17
N ILE A 2 -1.40 -3.60 9.87
CA ILE A 2 -0.30 -4.37 9.29
C ILE A 2 0.98 -3.52 9.32
N LYS A 3 2.02 -4.00 10.01
CA LYS A 3 3.32 -3.33 10.06
C LYS A 3 4.02 -3.37 8.70
N PRO A 4 4.35 -2.22 8.08
CA PRO A 4 5.05 -2.20 6.80
C PRO A 4 6.48 -2.73 6.94
N THR A 5 6.92 -3.44 5.91
CA THR A 5 8.29 -3.98 5.80
C THR A 5 8.78 -3.81 4.37
N ILE A 6 10.08 -3.59 4.21
CA ILE A 6 10.72 -3.46 2.89
C ILE A 6 10.51 -4.74 2.08
N GLY A 7 10.25 -4.59 0.78
CA GLY A 7 10.00 -5.71 -0.14
C GLY A 7 8.56 -6.19 -0.19
N ARG A 8 7.67 -5.64 0.66
CA ARG A 8 6.23 -5.92 0.55
C ARG A 8 5.62 -5.21 -0.64
N ILE A 9 4.65 -5.88 -1.27
CA ILE A 9 3.87 -5.30 -2.37
C ILE A 9 2.60 -4.68 -1.80
N VAL A 10 2.27 -3.47 -2.27
CA VAL A 10 1.07 -2.71 -1.95
C VAL A 10 0.40 -2.23 -3.25
N TRP A 11 -0.85 -1.82 -3.15
CA TRP A 11 -1.52 -1.04 -4.19
C TRP A 11 -1.21 0.43 -4.01
N PHE A 12 -0.94 1.12 -5.11
CA PHE A 12 -0.69 2.56 -5.16
C PHE A 12 -1.76 3.24 -6.00
N HIS A 13 -2.36 4.27 -5.44
CA HIS A 13 -3.39 5.11 -6.05
C HIS A 13 -2.77 6.49 -6.33
N PRO A 14 -2.37 6.77 -7.59
CA PRO A 14 -1.82 8.07 -7.93
C PRO A 14 -2.90 9.15 -7.95
N GLU A 15 -2.49 10.40 -7.75
CA GLU A 15 -3.33 11.56 -8.07
C GLU A 15 -3.39 11.76 -9.60
N GLN A 16 -4.42 12.45 -10.09
CA GLN A 16 -4.52 12.83 -11.52
C GLN A 16 -3.31 13.63 -12.03
N SER A 17 -2.53 14.23 -11.12
CA SER A 17 -1.38 15.09 -11.37
C SER A 17 -0.07 14.36 -11.67
N TYR A 18 -0.08 13.03 -11.90
CA TYR A 18 1.11 12.28 -12.33
C TYR A 18 1.16 12.15 -13.87
N PRO A 19 1.64 13.18 -14.62
CA PRO A 19 1.56 13.21 -16.09
C PRO A 19 2.42 12.15 -16.78
N HIS A 20 3.33 11.52 -16.06
CA HIS A 20 4.26 10.54 -16.60
C HIS A 20 3.83 9.10 -16.38
N LEU A 21 2.87 8.83 -15.48
CA LEU A 21 2.37 7.48 -15.23
C LEU A 21 1.34 7.09 -16.29
N VAL A 22 1.55 5.95 -16.93
CA VAL A 22 0.56 5.39 -17.85
C VAL A 22 -0.51 4.63 -17.05
N GLN A 23 -1.76 5.06 -17.21
CA GLN A 23 -2.96 4.37 -16.69
C GLN A 23 -4.03 4.29 -17.78
N HIS A 24 -4.12 3.13 -18.42
CA HIS A 24 -5.19 2.77 -19.37
C HIS A 24 -6.53 2.59 -18.65
N ASP A 25 -6.52 1.94 -17.48
CA ASP A 25 -7.69 1.76 -16.60
C ASP A 25 -7.45 2.44 -15.24
N LYS A 26 -8.07 3.60 -15.03
CA LYS A 26 -7.94 4.38 -13.78
C LYS A 26 -8.64 3.74 -12.57
N THR A 27 -9.44 2.70 -12.78
CA THR A 27 -10.09 1.97 -11.67
C THR A 27 -9.16 0.94 -11.05
N GLN A 28 -8.06 0.58 -11.73
CA GLN A 28 -7.06 -0.34 -11.23
C GLN A 28 -5.91 0.41 -10.54
N PRO A 29 -5.62 0.12 -9.26
CA PRO A 29 -4.42 0.65 -8.62
C PRO A 29 -3.15 0.10 -9.26
N LEU A 30 -2.06 0.84 -9.13
CA LEU A 30 -0.74 0.44 -9.60
C LEU A 30 -0.09 -0.51 -8.59
N ALA A 31 0.71 -1.45 -9.09
CA ALA A 31 1.52 -2.30 -8.23
C ALA A 31 2.73 -1.52 -7.72
N ALA A 32 3.03 -1.62 -6.43
CA ALA A 32 4.18 -0.94 -5.84
C ALA A 32 4.89 -1.81 -4.80
N ILE A 33 6.22 -1.69 -4.73
CA ILE A 33 7.06 -2.35 -3.73
C ILE A 33 7.48 -1.31 -2.69
N VAL A 34 7.35 -1.64 -1.41
CA VAL A 34 7.89 -0.83 -0.31
C VAL A 34 9.42 -0.87 -0.36
N THR A 35 10.04 0.28 -0.60
CA THR A 35 11.50 0.43 -0.67
C THR A 35 12.09 1.03 0.59
N TYR A 36 11.31 1.80 1.36
CA TYR A 36 11.72 2.38 2.63
C TYR A 36 10.51 2.61 3.55
N VAL A 37 10.72 2.53 4.86
CA VAL A 37 9.67 2.73 5.89
C VAL A 37 10.10 3.87 6.81
N TRP A 38 9.35 4.97 6.82
CA TRP A 38 9.55 6.09 7.76
C TRP A 38 8.79 5.85 9.06
N SER A 39 7.56 5.35 8.96
CA SER A 39 6.66 5.00 10.06
C SER A 39 5.68 3.93 9.60
N ASP A 40 4.78 3.49 10.48
CA ASP A 40 3.77 2.50 10.11
C ASP A 40 2.74 3.00 9.07
N THR A 41 2.67 4.31 8.83
CA THR A 41 1.75 4.95 7.88
C THR A 41 2.45 5.76 6.78
N LEU A 42 3.79 5.77 6.72
CA LEU A 42 4.54 6.55 5.74
C LEU A 42 5.71 5.75 5.15
N VAL A 43 5.70 5.56 3.83
CA VAL A 43 6.64 4.70 3.10
C VAL A 43 7.17 5.35 1.82
N ASN A 44 8.30 4.87 1.31
CA ASN A 44 8.69 5.10 -0.08
C ASN A 44 8.43 3.84 -0.90
N LEU A 45 8.11 4.04 -2.18
CA LEU A 45 7.66 3.01 -3.10
C LEU A 45 8.45 3.03 -4.40
N SER A 46 8.65 1.83 -4.95
CA SER A 46 8.91 1.61 -6.38
C SER A 46 7.58 1.21 -7.03
N VAL A 47 6.97 2.11 -7.77
CA VAL A 47 5.68 1.95 -8.44
C VAL A 47 5.89 1.49 -9.87
N PHE A 48 5.06 0.57 -10.34
CA PHE A 48 5.00 0.15 -11.74
C PHE A 48 3.71 0.68 -12.36
N ASP A 49 3.82 1.42 -13.45
CA ASP A 49 2.64 1.83 -14.23
C ASP A 49 2.04 0.65 -15.00
N GLN A 50 0.95 0.87 -15.75
CA GLN A 50 0.25 -0.24 -16.44
C GLN A 50 1.02 -0.83 -17.63
N ASP A 51 2.08 -0.16 -18.09
CA ASP A 51 3.01 -0.71 -19.08
C ASP A 51 4.21 -1.42 -18.40
N GLY A 52 4.27 -1.42 -17.06
CA GLY A 52 5.34 -2.00 -16.27
C GLY A 52 6.56 -1.08 -16.10
N LYS A 53 6.48 0.19 -16.50
CA LYS A 53 7.57 1.14 -16.30
C LYS A 53 7.64 1.57 -14.84
N GLN A 54 8.86 1.64 -14.32
CA GLN A 54 9.11 1.89 -12.91
C GLN A 54 9.28 3.38 -12.59
N TYR A 55 8.71 3.81 -11.46
CA TYR A 55 8.78 5.16 -10.92
C TYR A 55 9.02 5.13 -9.41
N ALA A 56 9.74 6.13 -8.92
CA ALA A 56 9.88 6.34 -7.48
C ALA A 56 8.74 7.23 -6.96
N ALA A 57 8.12 6.83 -5.85
CA ALA A 57 7.20 7.66 -5.09
C ALA A 57 7.65 7.71 -3.62
N THR A 58 7.88 8.90 -3.10
CA THR A 58 8.43 9.10 -1.75
C THR A 58 7.39 9.71 -0.82
N SER A 59 7.49 9.41 0.48
CA SER A 59 6.59 9.96 1.50
C SER A 59 5.11 9.66 1.20
N VAL A 60 4.85 8.44 0.74
CA VAL A 60 3.50 7.98 0.40
C VAL A 60 2.80 7.52 1.67
N PHE A 61 1.60 8.05 1.88
CA PHE A 61 0.74 7.63 2.96
C PHE A 61 0.25 6.19 2.73
N LEU A 62 0.42 5.32 3.73
CA LEU A 62 -0.05 3.94 3.71
C LEU A 62 -1.37 3.84 4.48
N HIS A 63 -2.48 3.87 3.74
CA HIS A 63 -3.83 3.75 4.28
C HIS A 63 -4.07 2.34 4.84
N GLN A 64 -4.43 2.28 6.12
CA GLN A 64 -4.61 1.03 6.88
C GLN A 64 -6.07 0.71 7.26
N GLY A 65 -7.04 1.53 6.84
CA GLY A 65 -8.48 1.25 6.96
C GLY A 65 -9.25 2.16 7.92
N ASP A 66 -8.62 2.64 8.99
CA ASP A 66 -9.30 3.37 10.07
C ASP A 66 -9.11 4.90 9.99
N GLU A 67 -8.15 5.34 9.16
CA GLU A 67 -7.82 6.75 8.97
C GLU A 67 -8.58 7.27 7.75
N SER A 68 -9.24 8.42 7.87
CA SER A 68 -9.84 9.09 6.72
C SER A 68 -8.78 9.21 5.62
N VAL A 69 -9.00 8.55 4.47
CA VAL A 69 -8.11 8.68 3.30
C VAL A 69 -7.84 10.17 3.13
N MET A 70 -6.58 10.60 3.27
CA MET A 70 -6.21 11.98 3.01
C MET A 70 -6.71 12.29 1.61
N THR A 71 -7.79 13.05 1.53
CA THR A 71 -8.70 13.01 0.37
C THR A 71 -8.07 13.67 -0.86
N ASN A 72 -6.87 14.25 -0.70
CA ASN A 72 -6.21 15.12 -1.66
C ASN A 72 -4.73 14.75 -1.90
N GLY A 73 -4.40 13.45 -2.02
CA GLY A 73 -3.04 13.05 -2.39
C GLY A 73 -2.89 11.59 -2.79
N PRO A 74 -1.76 11.22 -3.43
CA PRO A 74 -1.45 9.84 -3.73
C PRO A 74 -1.28 9.03 -2.44
N TYR A 75 -1.80 7.81 -2.43
CA TYR A 75 -1.71 6.92 -1.27
C TYR A 75 -1.47 5.49 -1.69
N ALA A 76 -1.05 4.67 -0.75
CA ALA A 76 -0.95 3.23 -0.91
C ALA A 76 -1.84 2.51 0.08
N GLU A 77 -2.22 1.28 -0.24
CA GLU A 77 -2.93 0.40 0.67
C GLU A 77 -2.55 -1.06 0.48
N TRP A 78 -2.83 -1.87 1.51
CA TRP A 78 -2.64 -3.31 1.44
C TRP A 78 -3.66 -3.97 0.51
N MET A 79 -3.22 -4.96 -0.25
CA MET A 79 -4.11 -5.76 -1.08
C MET A 79 -5.12 -6.53 -0.20
N PRO A 80 -6.35 -6.79 -0.67
CA PRO A 80 -7.38 -7.49 0.11
C PRO A 80 -6.91 -8.83 0.68
N TYR A 81 -6.13 -9.60 -0.10
CA TYR A 81 -5.58 -10.87 0.36
C TYR A 81 -4.63 -10.71 1.55
N GLN A 82 -3.76 -9.69 1.53
CA GLN A 82 -2.81 -9.44 2.62
C GLN A 82 -3.56 -9.01 3.91
N LYS A 83 -4.60 -8.18 3.76
CA LYS A 83 -5.52 -7.85 4.86
C LYS A 83 -6.15 -9.11 5.47
N GLY A 84 -6.64 -10.02 4.62
CA GLY A 84 -7.21 -11.30 5.05
C GLY A 84 -6.21 -12.24 5.74
N GLN A 85 -4.95 -12.29 5.29
CA GLN A 85 -3.91 -13.12 5.92
C GLN A 85 -3.48 -12.58 7.29
N ALA A 86 -3.39 -11.26 7.43
CA ALA A 86 -3.11 -10.62 8.71
C ALA A 86 -4.22 -10.93 9.73
N ALA A 87 -5.49 -10.75 9.35
CA ALA A 87 -6.64 -11.04 10.22
C ALA A 87 -6.67 -12.50 10.70
N LYS A 88 -6.33 -13.46 9.83
CA LYS A 88 -6.24 -14.87 10.22
C LYS A 88 -5.14 -15.12 11.25
N THR A 89 -3.97 -14.54 11.04
CA THR A 89 -2.83 -14.68 11.95
C THR A 89 -3.14 -14.07 13.32
N GLU A 90 -3.69 -12.86 13.35
CA GLU A 90 -4.11 -12.17 14.58
C GLU A 90 -5.13 -13.00 15.37
N ALA A 91 -6.13 -13.59 14.69
CA ALA A 91 -7.12 -14.46 15.34
C ALA A 91 -6.49 -15.76 15.91
N LEU A 92 -5.54 -16.35 15.21
CA LEU A 92 -4.80 -17.54 15.65
C LEU A 92 -3.91 -17.25 16.87
N GLU A 93 -3.26 -16.09 16.92
CA GLU A 93 -2.45 -15.66 18.06
C GLU A 93 -3.31 -15.37 19.29
N ALA A 94 -4.44 -14.67 19.11
CA ALA A 94 -5.41 -14.42 20.18
C ALA A 94 -5.96 -15.73 20.77
N ALA A 95 -6.22 -16.73 19.94
CA ALA A 95 -6.66 -18.05 20.39
C ALA A 95 -5.59 -18.83 21.18
N LYS A 96 -4.30 -18.59 20.92
CA LYS A 96 -3.18 -19.23 21.62
C LYS A 96 -2.78 -18.53 22.92
N GLY A 97 -2.97 -17.22 23.02
CA GLY A 97 -2.65 -16.43 24.22
C GLY A 97 -3.64 -16.61 25.38
N ASN A 98 -4.79 -17.24 25.13
CA ASN A 98 -5.82 -17.55 26.13
C ASN A 98 -5.76 -19.01 26.62
N ALA A 99 -4.66 -19.72 26.38
CA ALA A 99 -4.43 -21.13 26.77
C ALA A 99 -3.36 -21.26 27.87
#